data_AF-A0A6D2G848-F1
#
_entry.id   AF-A0A6D2G848-F1
#
_cell.length_a   1.000
_cell.length_b   1.000
_cell.length_c   1.000
_cell.angle_alpha   90.00
_cell.angle_beta   90.00
_cell.angle_gamma   90.00
#
_symmetry.space_group_name_H-M   'P 1'
#
loop_
_entity.id
_entity.type
_entity.pdbx_description
1 polymer ?
#
loop_
_entity_poly.entity_id
_entity_poly.type
_entity_poly.pdbx_seq_one_letter_code
_entity_poly.pdbx_strand_id
1 'polypeptide(L)'
;MALHGDLEQRDRDQTLVRFANGSARILVATDVAARGLDIKSLELVVNYELAWDPEVHVHRIGRTARAGSSGLAISFCAPEEAQRVNILSEMLQLKLNWLNAPAQKPLLPLAAEMATLCIDGGKKAKMRPGDILGALTGDIGLDGADIGKINVHPMHVYVAVRQAVAQKAWKQLQNGKIKGKSCRVRLLK
;
A
#
# COMPACT_ATOMS: atom_id res chain seq x y z
N MET A 1 2.94 7.65 5.44
CA MET A 1 3.43 6.42 6.09
C MET A 1 4.80 6.13 5.52
N ALA A 2 5.77 5.78 6.36
CA ALA A 2 7.15 5.55 5.94
C ALA A 2 7.54 4.09 6.19
N LEU A 3 8.43 3.57 5.35
CA LEU A 3 9.05 2.27 5.50
C LEU A 3 10.57 2.44 5.52
N HIS A 4 11.18 2.17 6.68
CA HIS A 4 12.63 2.26 6.90
C HIS A 4 13.13 1.05 7.71
N GLY A 5 14.44 0.93 7.86
CA GLY A 5 15.10 -0.25 8.43
C GLY A 5 14.82 -0.51 9.91
N ASP A 6 14.42 0.51 10.67
CA ASP A 6 14.21 0.41 12.12
C ASP A 6 12.82 -0.10 12.50
N LEU A 7 11.94 -0.33 11.51
CA LEU A 7 10.61 -0.86 11.76
C LEU A 7 10.68 -2.35 12.13
N GLU A 8 10.02 -2.71 13.23
CA GLU A 8 9.77 -4.11 13.53
C GLU A 8 9.02 -4.80 12.39
N GLN A 9 9.26 -6.09 12.19
CA GLN A 9 8.64 -6.88 11.12
C GLN A 9 7.11 -6.76 11.12
N ARG A 10 6.49 -6.71 12.32
CA ARG A 10 5.04 -6.56 12.47
C ARG A 10 4.53 -5.24 11.90
N ASP A 11 5.24 -4.15 12.18
CA ASP A 11 4.83 -2.80 11.77
C ASP A 11 5.12 -2.58 10.28
N ARG A 12 6.20 -3.20 9.77
CA ARG A 12 6.46 -3.34 8.33
C ARG A 12 5.33 -4.08 7.62
N ASP A 13 4.90 -5.24 8.12
CA ASP A 13 3.81 -6.01 7.52
C ASP A 13 2.49 -5.20 7.53
N GLN A 14 2.15 -4.53 8.62
CA GLN A 14 0.96 -3.67 8.69
C GLN A 14 1.02 -2.51 7.70
N THR A 15 2.17 -1.86 7.58
CA THR A 15 2.42 -0.78 6.61
C THR A 15 2.15 -1.25 5.18
N LEU A 16 2.71 -2.41 4.81
CA LEU A 16 2.54 -2.97 3.48
C LEU A 16 1.10 -3.40 3.21
N VAL A 17 0.43 -4.01 4.18
CA VAL A 17 -0.98 -4.39 4.04
C VAL A 17 -1.87 -3.17 3.88
N ARG A 18 -1.67 -2.11 4.68
CA ARG A 18 -2.44 -0.88 4.55
C ARG A 18 -2.29 -0.24 3.17
N PHE A 19 -1.07 -0.23 2.64
CA PHE A 19 -0.80 0.28 1.31
C PHE A 19 -1.44 -0.60 0.23
N ALA A 20 -1.26 -1.92 0.29
CA ALA A 20 -1.85 -2.87 -0.65
C ALA A 20 -3.40 -2.89 -0.62
N ASN A 21 -3.99 -2.53 0.52
CA ASN A 21 -5.45 -2.43 0.70
C ASN A 21 -6.01 -1.07 0.26
N GLY A 22 -5.19 -0.12 -0.20
CA GLY A 22 -5.62 1.24 -0.52
C GLY A 22 -6.03 2.07 0.70
N SER A 23 -5.72 1.59 1.91
CA SER A 23 -5.98 2.31 3.18
C SER A 23 -4.87 3.30 3.53
N ALA A 24 -3.74 3.20 2.84
CA ALA A 24 -2.74 4.25 2.72
C ALA A 24 -2.50 4.47 1.22
N ARG A 25 -2.61 5.71 0.74
CA ARG A 25 -2.42 6.04 -0.69
C ARG A 25 -0.96 6.26 -1.08
N ILE A 26 -0.13 6.61 -0.10
CA ILE A 26 1.27 6.97 -0.32
C ILE A 26 2.12 6.17 0.66
N LEU A 27 3.14 5.51 0.10
CA LEU A 27 4.19 4.84 0.85
C LEU A 27 5.53 5.49 0.49
N VAL A 28 6.22 5.99 1.51
CA VAL A 28 7.57 6.54 1.38
C VAL A 28 8.54 5.46 1.85
N ALA A 29 9.57 5.13 1.07
CA ALA A 29 10.53 4.09 1.41
C ALA A 29 11.94 4.45 0.93
N THR A 30 12.95 3.93 1.64
CA THR A 30 14.34 3.92 1.17
C THR A 30 14.61 2.67 0.33
N ASP A 31 15.67 2.67 -0.48
CA ASP A 31 16.04 1.50 -1.31
C ASP A 31 16.21 0.23 -0.48
N VAL A 32 16.87 0.35 0.67
CA VAL A 32 17.12 -0.77 1.58
C VAL A 32 15.80 -1.34 2.10
N ALA A 33 14.89 -0.46 2.53
CA ALA A 33 13.58 -0.89 3.01
C ALA A 33 12.70 -1.45 1.89
N ALA A 34 12.86 -0.96 0.66
CA ALA A 34 12.09 -1.36 -0.51
C ALA A 34 12.51 -2.70 -1.13
N ARG A 35 13.74 -3.16 -0.86
CA ARG A 35 14.21 -4.48 -1.32
C ARG A 35 13.36 -5.60 -0.72
N GLY A 36 13.08 -6.62 -1.54
CA GLY A 36 12.24 -7.76 -1.16
C GLY A 36 10.74 -7.46 -1.04
N LEU A 37 10.30 -6.23 -1.30
CA LEU A 37 8.87 -5.91 -1.34
C LEU A 37 8.25 -6.40 -2.65
N ASP A 38 7.31 -7.34 -2.55
CA ASP A 38 6.38 -7.67 -3.64
C ASP A 38 5.23 -6.66 -3.69
N ILE A 39 5.55 -5.41 -4.00
CA ILE A 39 4.55 -4.38 -4.32
C ILE A 39 4.28 -4.47 -5.82
N LYS A 40 3.11 -4.96 -6.18
CA LYS A 40 2.70 -5.18 -7.58
C LYS A 40 2.12 -3.91 -8.18
N SER A 41 2.45 -3.67 -9.44
CA SER A 41 1.82 -2.73 -10.39
C SER A 41 1.32 -1.42 -9.79
N LEU A 42 2.24 -0.60 -9.28
CA LEU A 42 1.91 0.76 -8.85
C LEU A 42 1.50 1.63 -10.05
N GLU A 43 0.54 2.53 -9.84
CA GLU A 43 0.16 3.52 -10.86
C GLU A 43 1.25 4.59 -11.04
N LEU A 44 1.90 4.97 -9.93
CA LEU A 44 2.90 6.03 -9.89
C LEU A 44 4.06 5.65 -8.97
N VAL A 45 5.28 5.84 -9.47
CA VAL A 45 6.52 5.86 -8.68
C VAL A 45 7.09 7.28 -8.73
N VAL A 46 7.38 7.86 -7.56
CA VAL A 46 8.05 9.16 -7.47
C VAL A 46 9.43 8.96 -6.85
N ASN A 47 10.48 9.28 -7.60
CA ASN A 47 11.83 9.40 -7.07
C ASN A 47 12.00 10.81 -6.50
N TYR A 48 12.03 10.90 -5.16
CA TYR A 48 12.32 12.17 -4.49
C TYR A 48 13.75 12.65 -4.76
N GLU A 49 14.69 11.71 -4.79
CA GLU A 49 16.09 11.92 -5.18
C GLU A 49 16.45 10.94 -6.29
N LEU A 50 17.27 11.39 -7.25
CA LEU A 50 17.76 10.54 -8.32
C LEU A 50 18.71 9.48 -7.79
N ALA A 51 18.45 8.23 -8.14
CA ALA A 51 19.34 7.11 -7.84
C ALA A 51 20.73 7.38 -8.43
N TRP A 52 21.75 7.07 -7.63
CA TRP A 52 23.16 7.16 -8.04
C TRP A 52 23.53 6.08 -9.06
N ASP A 53 22.92 4.91 -8.91
CA ASP A 53 23.13 3.74 -9.75
C ASP A 53 21.93 3.57 -10.71
N PRO A 54 22.17 3.49 -12.04
CA PRO A 54 21.14 3.20 -13.03
C PRO A 54 20.36 1.91 -12.76
N GLU A 55 21.00 0.86 -12.26
CA GLU A 55 20.33 -0.41 -11.96
C GLU A 55 19.35 -0.24 -10.80
N VAL A 56 19.74 0.52 -9.77
CA VAL A 56 18.84 0.92 -8.68
C VAL A 56 17.68 1.75 -9.22
N HIS A 57 17.95 2.69 -10.14
CA HIS A 57 16.90 3.49 -10.77
C HIS A 57 15.86 2.62 -11.47
N VAL A 58 16.30 1.66 -12.29
CA VAL A 58 15.45 0.70 -12.99
C VAL A 58 14.62 -0.13 -12.01
N HIS A 59 15.22 -0.60 -10.91
CA HIS A 59 14.50 -1.36 -9.89
C HIS A 59 13.43 -0.55 -9.14
N ARG A 60 13.64 0.78 -8.96
CA ARG A 60 12.66 1.71 -8.38
C ARG A 60 11.49 1.91 -9.35
N ILE A 61 11.76 2.36 -10.57
CA ILE A 61 10.70 2.67 -11.54
C ILE A 61 9.99 1.39 -12.00
N GLY A 62 10.68 0.25 -12.02
CA GLY A 62 10.10 -1.06 -12.31
C GLY A 62 9.12 -1.58 -11.26
N ARG A 63 8.73 -0.78 -10.26
CA ARG A 63 7.56 -1.05 -9.39
C ARG A 63 6.24 -0.61 -10.01
N THR A 64 6.30 0.25 -11.02
CA THR A 64 5.18 0.57 -11.91
C THR A 64 5.24 -0.28 -13.19
N ALA A 65 4.21 -0.15 -14.04
CA ALA A 65 4.19 -0.68 -15.41
C ALA A 65 4.62 -2.16 -15.58
N ARG A 66 4.15 -3.05 -14.68
CA ARG A 66 4.45 -4.49 -14.76
C ARG A 66 3.41 -5.25 -15.59
N ALA A 67 3.83 -6.38 -16.16
CA ALA A 67 2.96 -7.33 -16.87
C ALA A 67 2.09 -6.70 -17.98
N GLY A 68 2.70 -5.82 -18.79
CA GLY A 68 2.02 -5.18 -19.92
C GLY A 68 1.10 -4.00 -19.54
N SER A 69 1.01 -3.65 -18.27
CA SER A 69 0.30 -2.44 -17.83
C SER A 69 1.17 -1.19 -18.05
N SER A 70 0.55 -0.06 -18.36
CA SER A 70 1.21 1.24 -18.32
C SER A 70 1.33 1.76 -16.89
N GLY A 71 2.27 2.67 -16.67
CA GLY A 71 2.50 3.26 -15.37
C GLY A 71 3.39 4.49 -15.48
N LEU A 72 3.38 5.34 -14.45
CA LEU A 72 4.09 6.61 -14.45
C LEU A 72 5.27 6.58 -13.48
N ALA A 73 6.43 7.02 -13.94
CA ALA A 73 7.58 7.29 -13.09
C ALA A 73 7.97 8.76 -13.21
N ILE A 74 8.02 9.46 -12.09
CA ILE A 74 8.44 10.86 -12.02
C ILE A 74 9.68 10.93 -11.14
N SER A 75 10.70 11.65 -11.59
CA SER A 75 11.88 11.93 -10.79
C SER A 75 11.99 13.43 -10.59
N PHE A 76 12.15 13.87 -9.34
CA PHE A 76 12.61 15.21 -9.09
C PHE A 76 14.10 15.31 -9.41
N CYS A 77 14.51 16.46 -9.93
CA CYS A 77 15.89 16.75 -10.28
C CYS A 77 16.20 18.15 -9.79
N ALA A 78 17.12 18.27 -8.84
CA ALA A 78 17.71 19.55 -8.51
C ALA A 78 18.72 19.97 -9.61
N PRO A 79 19.03 21.27 -9.78
CA PRO A 79 19.99 21.73 -10.78
C PRO A 79 21.34 21.01 -10.71
N GLU A 80 21.81 20.68 -9.52
CA GLU A 80 23.08 20.00 -9.25
C GLU A 80 23.07 18.53 -9.72
N GLU A 81 21.91 17.95 -9.96
CA GLU A 81 21.73 16.57 -10.40
C GLU A 81 21.62 16.43 -11.92
N ALA A 82 21.64 17.54 -12.67
CA ALA A 82 21.45 17.53 -14.13
C ALA A 82 22.44 16.62 -14.87
N GLN A 83 23.71 16.59 -14.44
CA GLN A 83 24.69 15.67 -15.01
C GLN A 83 24.32 14.20 -14.78
N ARG A 84 23.81 13.87 -13.60
CA ARG A 84 23.37 12.50 -13.26
C ARG A 84 22.19 12.08 -14.11
N VAL A 85 21.26 13.01 -14.37
CA VAL A 85 20.12 12.77 -15.27
C VAL A 85 20.58 12.43 -16.69
N ASN A 86 21.57 13.15 -17.23
CA ASN A 86 22.09 12.86 -18.57
C ASN A 86 22.71 11.45 -18.65
N ILE A 87 23.53 11.09 -17.66
CA ILE A 87 24.13 9.74 -17.58
C ILE A 87 23.04 8.67 -17.52
N LEU A 88 22.03 8.85 -16.66
CA LEU A 88 20.90 7.91 -16.57
C LEU A 88 20.12 7.82 -17.89
N SER A 89 19.87 8.95 -18.54
CA SER A 89 19.16 9.03 -19.82
C SER A 89 19.89 8.27 -20.93
N GLU A 90 21.21 8.44 -21.01
CA GLU A 90 22.07 7.76 -21.99
C GLU A 90 22.13 6.25 -21.73
N MET A 91 22.40 5.85 -20.49
CA MET A 91 22.51 4.43 -20.13
C MET A 91 21.20 3.68 -20.28
N LEU A 92 20.08 4.31 -19.97
CA LEU A 92 18.74 3.73 -20.12
C LEU A 92 18.14 3.93 -21.51
N GLN A 93 18.82 4.68 -22.39
CA GLN A 93 18.33 5.07 -23.72
C GLN A 93 16.93 5.69 -23.70
N LEU A 94 16.65 6.49 -22.66
CA LEU A 94 15.36 7.13 -22.47
C LEU A 94 15.39 8.54 -23.05
N LYS A 95 14.27 8.96 -23.64
CA LYS A 95 14.01 10.37 -23.93
C LYS A 95 13.33 11.00 -22.73
N LEU A 96 14.00 11.96 -22.11
CA LEU A 96 13.46 12.65 -20.94
C LEU A 96 12.36 13.63 -21.34
N ASN A 97 11.28 13.64 -20.55
CA ASN A 97 10.22 14.64 -20.63
C ASN A 97 10.35 15.59 -19.44
N TRP A 98 11.03 16.72 -19.65
CA TRP A 98 11.19 17.73 -18.62
C TRP A 98 9.87 18.47 -18.36
N LEU A 99 9.42 18.44 -17.11
CA LEU A 99 8.22 19.13 -16.67
C LEU A 99 8.60 20.20 -15.65
N ASN A 100 7.99 21.37 -15.75
CA ASN A 100 8.09 22.38 -14.70
C ASN A 100 7.35 21.91 -13.45
N ALA A 101 7.81 22.37 -12.28
CA ALA A 101 7.08 22.15 -11.04
C ALA A 101 5.63 22.68 -11.18
N PRO A 102 4.64 21.93 -10.67
CA PRO A 102 3.25 22.39 -10.73
C PRO A 102 3.11 23.71 -9.97
N ALA A 103 2.25 24.60 -10.49
CA ALA A 103 1.93 25.84 -9.79
C ALA A 103 1.45 25.55 -8.36
N GLN A 104 1.86 26.38 -7.40
CA GLN A 104 1.45 26.24 -6.01
C GLN A 104 -0.07 26.43 -5.91
N LYS A 105 -0.78 25.31 -5.80
CA LYS A 105 -2.22 25.27 -5.52
C LYS A 105 -2.44 24.65 -4.16
N PRO A 106 -3.47 25.09 -3.41
CA PRO A 106 -3.86 24.42 -2.18
C PRO A 106 -4.10 22.94 -2.47
N LEU A 107 -3.30 22.07 -1.85
CA LEU A 107 -3.44 20.64 -2.00
C LEU A 107 -4.50 20.14 -1.02
N LEU A 108 -5.53 19.49 -1.56
CA LEU A 108 -6.43 18.71 -0.73
C LEU A 108 -5.75 17.38 -0.39
N PRO A 109 -5.78 16.93 0.89
CA PRO A 109 -5.28 15.62 1.25
C PRO A 109 -5.96 14.53 0.43
N LEU A 110 -5.17 13.64 -0.16
CA LEU A 110 -5.69 12.46 -0.84
C LEU A 110 -6.27 11.50 0.19
N ALA A 111 -7.59 11.56 0.38
CA ALA A 111 -8.29 10.62 1.25
C ALA A 111 -8.19 9.19 0.68
N ALA A 112 -7.87 8.22 1.54
CA ALA A 112 -7.93 6.81 1.22
C ALA A 112 -9.40 6.37 1.15
N GLU A 113 -9.77 5.63 0.11
CA GLU A 113 -11.14 5.11 -0.07
C GLU A 113 -11.45 3.94 0.86
N MET A 114 -10.40 3.18 1.21
CA MET A 114 -10.49 2.01 2.06
C MET A 114 -9.93 2.31 3.45
N ALA A 115 -10.32 1.48 4.41
CA ALA A 115 -9.69 1.33 5.70
C ALA A 115 -9.36 -0.14 5.96
N THR A 116 -8.32 -0.41 6.74
CA THR A 116 -7.91 -1.79 7.07
C THR A 116 -8.31 -2.13 8.50
N LEU A 117 -9.09 -3.20 8.66
CA LEU A 117 -9.31 -3.83 9.95
C LEU A 117 -8.27 -4.94 10.18
N CYS A 118 -7.70 -4.99 11.37
CA CYS A 118 -6.84 -6.07 11.85
C CYS A 118 -7.62 -6.91 12.87
N ILE A 119 -7.85 -8.17 12.54
CA ILE A 119 -8.57 -9.14 13.36
C ILE A 119 -7.55 -10.13 13.93
N ASP A 120 -7.62 -10.37 15.23
CA ASP A 120 -6.77 -11.37 15.88
C ASP A 120 -7.26 -12.79 15.60
N GLY A 121 -6.32 -13.68 15.31
CA GLY A 121 -6.56 -15.05 14.87
C GLY A 121 -6.48 -15.16 13.35
N GLY A 122 -5.43 -15.80 12.85
CA GLY A 122 -5.20 -15.98 11.41
C GLY A 122 -5.26 -17.45 10.99
N LYS A 123 -4.32 -17.88 10.15
CA LYS A 123 -4.19 -19.28 9.71
C LYS A 123 -4.07 -20.26 10.90
N LYS A 124 -3.35 -19.87 11.97
CA LYS A 124 -3.23 -20.70 13.20
C LYS A 124 -4.57 -20.89 13.91
N ALA A 125 -5.49 -19.92 13.81
CA ALA A 125 -6.86 -20.03 14.29
C ALA A 125 -7.81 -20.73 13.29
N LYS A 126 -7.26 -21.27 12.18
CA LYS A 126 -7.99 -21.88 11.06
C LYS A 126 -9.01 -20.92 10.42
N MET A 127 -8.74 -19.62 10.42
CA MET A 127 -9.57 -18.65 9.71
C MET A 127 -9.26 -18.66 8.21
N ARG A 128 -10.31 -18.52 7.40
CA ARG A 128 -10.26 -18.41 5.93
C ARG A 128 -10.90 -17.10 5.48
N PRO A 129 -10.58 -16.60 4.28
CA PRO A 129 -11.21 -15.39 3.74
C PRO A 129 -12.74 -15.45 3.74
N GLY A 130 -13.31 -16.61 3.40
CA GLY A 130 -14.76 -16.82 3.41
C GLY A 130 -15.41 -16.68 4.78
N ASP A 131 -14.70 -17.03 5.87
CA ASP A 131 -15.22 -16.87 7.24
C ASP A 131 -15.37 -15.37 7.58
N ILE A 132 -14.39 -14.55 7.16
CA ILE A 132 -14.41 -13.11 7.38
C ILE A 132 -15.46 -12.43 6.52
N LEU A 133 -15.54 -12.83 5.24
CA LEU A 133 -16.54 -12.32 4.31
C LEU A 133 -17.95 -12.64 4.82
N GLY A 134 -18.20 -13.87 5.28
CA GLY A 134 -19.48 -14.28 5.85
C GLY A 134 -19.87 -13.49 7.09
N ALA A 135 -18.92 -13.24 8.01
CA ALA A 135 -19.17 -12.41 9.18
C ALA A 135 -19.52 -10.96 8.80
N LEU A 136 -18.84 -10.38 7.81
CA LEU A 136 -19.06 -9.00 7.37
C LEU A 136 -20.35 -8.81 6.54
N THR A 137 -20.71 -9.79 5.72
CA THR A 137 -21.87 -9.68 4.81
C THR A 137 -23.14 -10.28 5.40
N GLY A 138 -23.04 -11.42 6.10
CA GLY A 138 -24.17 -12.09 6.74
C GLY A 138 -24.58 -11.41 8.03
N ASP A 139 -23.75 -11.53 9.07
CA ASP A 139 -24.12 -11.08 10.42
C ASP A 139 -24.26 -9.55 10.53
N ILE A 140 -23.43 -8.81 9.79
CA ILE A 140 -23.36 -7.33 9.85
C ILE A 140 -24.19 -6.66 8.75
N GLY A 141 -24.50 -7.37 7.67
CA GLY A 141 -25.25 -6.86 6.53
C GLY A 141 -24.50 -5.79 5.73
N LEU A 142 -23.18 -5.91 5.55
CA LEU A 142 -22.44 -5.07 4.61
C LEU A 142 -22.58 -5.61 3.18
N ASP A 143 -22.53 -4.72 2.20
CA ASP A 143 -22.44 -5.13 0.80
C ASP A 143 -21.06 -5.76 0.54
N GLY A 144 -21.03 -6.86 -0.22
CA GLY A 144 -19.78 -7.47 -0.68
C GLY A 144 -18.93 -6.49 -1.49
N ALA A 145 -19.55 -5.53 -2.18
CA ALA A 145 -18.86 -4.46 -2.90
C ALA A 145 -18.11 -3.48 -1.99
N ASP A 146 -18.44 -3.43 -0.69
CA ASP A 146 -17.73 -2.59 0.29
C ASP A 146 -16.52 -3.30 0.92
N ILE A 147 -16.33 -4.58 0.61
CA ILE A 147 -15.27 -5.42 1.16
C ILE A 147 -14.21 -5.63 0.09
N GLY A 148 -13.00 -5.16 0.38
CA GLY A 148 -11.84 -5.35 -0.48
C GLY A 148 -11.06 -6.61 -0.13
N LYS A 149 -9.75 -6.53 -0.34
CA LYS A 149 -8.83 -7.65 -0.14
C LYS A 149 -8.85 -8.16 1.31
N ILE A 150 -8.84 -9.49 1.46
CA ILE A 150 -8.71 -10.19 2.75
C ILE A 150 -7.37 -10.93 2.76
N ASN A 151 -6.44 -10.48 3.62
CA ASN A 151 -5.11 -11.04 3.79
C ASN A 151 -5.04 -11.84 5.09
N VAL A 152 -4.96 -13.17 4.98
CA VAL A 152 -4.85 -14.06 6.15
C VAL A 152 -3.38 -14.35 6.44
N HIS A 153 -2.86 -13.79 7.53
CA HIS A 153 -1.53 -14.05 8.07
C HIS A 153 -1.59 -15.18 9.12
N PRO A 154 -0.46 -15.67 9.66
CA PRO A 154 -0.47 -16.72 10.68
C PRO A 154 -1.26 -16.36 11.95
N MET A 155 -1.06 -15.15 12.47
CA MET A 155 -1.66 -14.69 13.73
C MET A 155 -2.81 -13.71 13.57
N HIS A 156 -2.90 -13.00 12.45
CA HIS A 156 -3.91 -11.97 12.21
C HIS A 156 -4.55 -12.16 10.84
N VAL A 157 -5.74 -11.58 10.67
CA VAL A 157 -6.35 -11.34 9.37
C VAL A 157 -6.50 -9.84 9.18
N TYR A 158 -6.15 -9.36 7.99
CA TYR A 158 -6.41 -8.00 7.59
C TYR A 158 -7.48 -7.98 6.52
N VAL A 159 -8.46 -7.09 6.66
CA VAL A 159 -9.52 -6.91 5.67
C VAL A 159 -9.65 -5.44 5.32
N ALA A 160 -9.63 -5.14 4.03
CA ALA A 160 -9.96 -3.82 3.50
C ALA A 160 -11.49 -3.66 3.48
N VAL A 161 -11.98 -2.54 3.98
CA VAL A 161 -13.40 -2.15 3.91
C VAL A 161 -13.51 -0.69 3.48
N ARG A 162 -14.57 -0.28 2.77
CA ARG A 162 -14.75 1.14 2.43
C ARG A 162 -14.80 2.00 3.69
N GLN A 163 -14.19 3.18 3.62
CA GLN A 163 -14.15 4.12 4.75
C GLN A 163 -15.53 4.43 5.31
N ALA A 164 -16.54 4.60 4.44
CA ALA A 164 -17.91 4.90 4.84
C ALA A 164 -18.51 3.86 5.80
N VAL A 165 -18.12 2.59 5.67
CA VAL A 165 -18.64 1.48 6.50
C VAL A 165 -17.65 0.97 7.55
N ALA A 166 -16.40 1.45 7.53
CA ALA A 166 -15.31 0.94 8.36
C ALA A 166 -15.63 0.98 9.87
N GLN A 167 -16.22 2.09 10.34
CA GLN A 167 -16.59 2.25 11.74
C GLN A 167 -17.71 1.29 12.16
N LYS A 168 -18.69 1.06 11.28
CA LYS A 168 -19.78 0.09 11.50
C LYS A 168 -19.22 -1.32 11.57
N ALA A 169 -18.38 -1.70 10.59
CA ALA A 169 -17.74 -3.00 10.51
C ALA A 169 -16.88 -3.29 11.76
N TRP A 170 -16.05 -2.32 12.19
CA TRP A 170 -15.23 -2.46 13.38
C TRP A 170 -16.06 -2.70 14.64
N LYS A 171 -17.07 -1.86 14.91
CA LYS A 171 -17.92 -1.98 16.11
C LYS A 171 -18.65 -3.31 16.17
N GLN A 172 -19.18 -3.76 15.04
CA GLN A 172 -19.93 -5.01 15.02
C GLN A 172 -19.02 -6.24 15.16
N LEU A 173 -17.87 -6.27 14.46
CA LEU A 173 -16.92 -7.37 14.63
C LEU A 173 -16.32 -7.43 16.04
N GLN A 174 -16.15 -6.28 16.70
CA GLN A 174 -15.66 -6.21 18.07
C GLN A 174 -16.61 -6.89 19.08
N ASN A 175 -17.92 -6.85 18.81
CA ASN A 175 -18.97 -7.45 19.66
C ASN A 175 -19.45 -8.82 19.12
N GLY A 176 -19.12 -9.14 17.87
CA GLY A 176 -19.55 -10.34 17.18
C GLY A 176 -18.65 -11.54 17.42
N LYS A 177 -18.96 -12.63 16.71
CA LYS A 177 -18.16 -13.85 16.69
C LYS A 177 -17.81 -14.19 15.24
N ILE A 178 -16.55 -14.53 15.00
CA ILE A 178 -16.13 -15.12 13.73
C ILE A 178 -15.94 -16.61 13.99
N LYS A 179 -16.66 -17.46 13.25
CA LYS A 179 -16.60 -18.92 13.43
C LYS A 179 -16.90 -19.35 14.88
N GLY A 180 -17.88 -18.68 15.50
CA GLY A 180 -18.28 -18.94 16.88
C GLY A 180 -17.30 -18.48 17.97
N LYS A 181 -16.20 -17.80 17.60
CA LYS A 181 -15.20 -17.27 18.55
C LYS A 181 -15.20 -15.75 18.56
N SER A 182 -15.09 -15.16 19.74
CA SER A 182 -14.85 -13.73 19.89
C SER A 182 -13.40 -13.41 19.49
N CYS A 183 -13.23 -12.37 18.70
CA CYS A 183 -11.93 -11.93 18.21
C CYS A 183 -11.74 -10.45 18.54
N ARG A 184 -10.52 -10.05 18.87
CA ARG A 184 -10.19 -8.64 19.03
C ARG A 184 -9.99 -8.02 17.65
N VAL A 185 -10.59 -6.84 17.42
CA VAL A 185 -10.51 -6.15 16.13
C VAL A 185 -10.01 -4.71 16.33
N ARG A 186 -9.07 -4.31 15.49
CA ARG A 186 -8.50 -2.96 15.50
C ARG A 186 -8.67 -2.32 14.12
N LEU A 187 -9.17 -1.10 14.09
CA LEU A 187 -9.12 -0.26 12.91
C LEU A 187 -7.71 0.35 12.80
N LEU A 188 -6.97 0.02 11.76
CA LEU A 188 -5.63 0.56 11.52
C LEU A 188 -5.78 1.98 10.93
N LYS A 189 -5.32 2.99 11.65
CA LYS A 189 -5.31 4.39 11.23
C LYS A 189 -3.93 4.85 10.79
#